data_AF-A0AAJ6NTA1-F1
#
_entry.id   AF-A0AAJ6NTA1-F1
#
_cell.length_a   1.000
_cell.length_b   1.000
_cell.length_c   1.000
_cell.angle_alpha   90.00
_cell.angle_beta   90.00
_cell.angle_gamma   90.00
#
_symmetry.space_group_name_H-M   'P 1'
#
loop_
_entity.id
_entity.type
_entity.pdbx_description
1 polymer ?
#
loop_
_entity_poly.entity_id
_entity_poly.type
_entity_poly.pdbx_seq_one_letter_code
_entity_poly.pdbx_strand_id
1 'polypeptide(L)'
;MKTVVPVMKIALGIVALLVFGWLGWLVLQPNGNGDKNLSGKFGGIEVTASSKNSINKNYTVDPSLPGNSPVPGLSIKEGKLVEVIPARDFKWSCKGNIADPYNFVGPGGDSNYTADDERTRLPSAPFCGLIGRVGNNGKWHYLGDNNTFISDSSGSLYLTANDVTPGNCPLPDKNECYSDNKGSASATVTVNVQK
;
A
#
# COMPACT_ATOMS: atom_id res chain seq x y z
N MET A 1 -35.78 -24.61 28.92
CA MET A 1 -35.79 -24.52 27.43
C MET A 1 -34.63 -23.60 27.03
N LYS A 2 -33.63 -24.14 26.33
CA LYS A 2 -32.46 -23.40 25.85
C LYS A 2 -32.80 -22.79 24.49
N THR A 3 -32.78 -21.46 24.40
CA THR A 3 -32.94 -20.76 23.13
C THR A 3 -31.57 -20.33 22.65
N VAL A 4 -31.11 -20.98 21.57
CA VAL A 4 -29.88 -20.66 20.84
C VAL A 4 -30.19 -19.48 19.92
N VAL A 5 -29.45 -18.38 20.03
CA VAL A 5 -29.52 -17.25 19.10
C VAL A 5 -28.34 -17.38 18.11
N PRO A 6 -28.57 -17.35 16.78
CA PRO A 6 -27.49 -17.46 15.82
C PRO A 6 -26.71 -16.15 15.65
N VAL A 7 -25.39 -16.30 15.53
CA VAL A 7 -24.43 -15.25 15.16
C VAL A 7 -24.62 -14.89 13.69
N MET A 8 -25.01 -13.65 13.40
CA MET A 8 -25.08 -13.11 12.05
C MET A 8 -23.79 -12.34 11.75
N LYS A 9 -23.04 -12.85 10.76
CA LYS A 9 -21.85 -12.21 10.18
C LYS A 9 -22.26 -10.96 9.40
N ILE A 10 -21.75 -9.78 9.77
CA ILE A 10 -21.86 -8.58 8.94
C ILE A 10 -20.57 -8.46 8.12
N ALA A 11 -20.72 -8.70 6.82
CA ALA A 11 -19.71 -8.43 5.81
C ALA A 11 -20.05 -7.12 5.08
N LEU A 12 -19.00 -6.33 4.80
CA LEU A 12 -18.88 -5.24 3.84
C LEU A 12 -19.93 -4.11 3.91
N GLY A 13 -19.55 -3.00 4.54
CA GLY A 13 -20.17 -1.70 4.30
C GLY A 13 -19.71 -1.10 2.98
N ILE A 14 -20.62 -1.02 2.00
CA ILE A 14 -20.58 0.01 0.96
C ILE A 14 -21.50 1.12 1.45
N VAL A 15 -20.92 2.28 1.74
CA VAL A 15 -21.65 3.49 2.10
C VAL A 15 -22.39 3.98 0.85
N ALA A 16 -23.72 3.85 0.85
CA ALA A 16 -24.58 4.50 -0.12
C ALA A 16 -24.90 5.92 0.40
N LEU A 17 -24.32 6.94 -0.24
CA LEU A 17 -24.77 8.32 -0.07
C LEU A 17 -26.14 8.46 -0.73
N LEU A 18 -27.19 8.70 0.07
CA LEU A 18 -28.54 8.98 -0.39
C LEU A 18 -28.71 10.51 -0.55
N VAL A 19 -28.73 10.99 -1.79
CA VAL A 19 -29.30 12.29 -2.13
C VAL A 19 -30.69 12.02 -2.73
N PHE A 20 -31.74 12.32 -1.96
CA PHE A 20 -33.13 12.16 -2.41
C PHE A 20 -33.57 13.39 -3.19
N GLY A 21 -33.83 13.20 -4.49
CA GLY A 21 -34.49 14.17 -5.35
C GLY A 21 -35.02 13.47 -6.60
N TRP A 22 -36.26 12.98 -6.51
CA TRP A 22 -37.20 12.63 -7.59
C TRP A 22 -36.73 11.77 -8.80
N LEU A 23 -37.40 10.62 -8.95
CA LEU A 23 -37.52 9.73 -10.14
C LEU A 23 -36.29 8.88 -10.53
N GLY A 24 -36.21 7.69 -9.92
CA GLY A 24 -35.49 6.55 -10.46
C GLY A 24 -35.29 5.45 -9.42
N TRP A 25 -36.04 4.35 -9.51
CA TRP A 25 -35.73 3.14 -8.73
C TRP A 25 -34.41 2.56 -9.23
N LEU A 26 -33.35 2.66 -8.43
CA LEU A 26 -32.08 1.99 -8.70
C LEU A 26 -32.24 0.50 -8.37
N VAL A 27 -32.32 -0.35 -9.39
CA VAL A 27 -32.27 -1.80 -9.24
C VAL A 27 -30.84 -2.26 -9.53
N LEU A 28 -30.07 -2.56 -8.48
CA LEU A 28 -28.75 -3.18 -8.61
C LEU A 28 -28.93 -4.70 -8.66
N GLN A 29 -28.59 -5.32 -9.81
CA GLN A 29 -28.55 -6.77 -9.92
C GLN A 29 -27.09 -7.26 -9.95
N PRO A 30 -26.71 -8.21 -9.08
CA PRO A 30 -25.42 -8.87 -9.20
C PRO A 30 -25.40 -9.73 -10.46
N ASN A 31 -24.43 -9.52 -11.35
CA ASN A 31 -24.27 -10.36 -12.53
C ASN A 31 -23.70 -11.72 -12.10
N GLY A 32 -24.40 -12.81 -12.42
CA GLY A 32 -24.20 -14.15 -11.84
C GLY A 32 -22.93 -14.90 -12.24
N ASN A 33 -21.85 -14.21 -12.61
CA ASN A 33 -20.67 -14.81 -13.24
C ASN A 33 -19.35 -14.48 -12.53
N GLY A 34 -19.36 -14.31 -11.21
CA GLY A 34 -18.14 -14.07 -10.40
C GLY A 34 -17.46 -12.71 -10.63
N ASP A 35 -17.95 -11.93 -11.60
CA ASP A 35 -17.54 -10.56 -11.85
C ASP A 35 -18.40 -9.59 -11.02
N LYS A 36 -17.79 -8.83 -10.11
CA LYS A 36 -18.46 -7.80 -9.31
C LYS A 36 -18.74 -6.51 -10.10
N ASN A 37 -19.26 -6.65 -11.31
CA ASN A 37 -19.71 -5.51 -12.09
C ASN A 37 -21.13 -5.15 -11.66
N LEU A 38 -21.32 -3.91 -11.21
CA LEU A 38 -22.63 -3.32 -10.97
C LEU A 38 -22.99 -2.46 -12.18
N SER A 39 -24.09 -2.79 -12.84
CA SER A 39 -24.67 -1.94 -13.88
C SER A 39 -26.03 -1.43 -13.44
N GLY A 40 -26.32 -0.19 -13.81
CA GLY A 40 -27.60 0.47 -13.55
C GLY A 40 -27.91 1.45 -14.68
N LYS A 41 -29.20 1.65 -14.96
CA LYS A 41 -29.67 2.56 -16.02
C LYS A 41 -30.37 3.76 -15.39
N PHE A 42 -29.90 4.97 -15.66
CA PHE A 42 -30.52 6.21 -15.21
C PHE A 42 -30.86 7.07 -16.43
N GLY A 43 -32.15 7.32 -16.68
CA GLY A 43 -32.58 8.25 -17.73
C GLY A 43 -32.05 7.96 -19.14
N GLY A 44 -31.78 6.68 -19.48
CA GLY A 44 -31.20 6.29 -20.76
C GLY A 44 -29.66 6.21 -20.80
N ILE A 45 -28.97 6.61 -19.73
CA ILE A 45 -27.52 6.48 -19.57
C ILE A 45 -27.22 5.15 -18.87
N GLU A 46 -26.43 4.30 -19.51
CA GLU A 46 -25.90 3.08 -18.89
C GLU A 46 -24.66 3.43 -18.06
N VAL A 47 -24.75 3.25 -16.74
CA VAL A 47 -23.61 3.38 -15.84
C VAL A 47 -23.10 1.97 -15.56
N THR A 48 -21.88 1.68 -16.02
CA THR A 48 -21.20 0.42 -15.73
C THR A 48 -20.03 0.70 -14.78
N ALA A 49 -20.16 0.29 -13.52
CA ALA A 49 -19.02 0.22 -12.61
C ALA A 49 -18.26 -1.06 -12.90
N SER A 50 -17.18 -0.96 -13.69
CA SER A 50 -16.30 -2.09 -14.03
C SER A 50 -15.21 -2.22 -12.97
N SER A 51 -15.26 -3.29 -12.17
CA SER A 51 -14.19 -3.62 -11.21
C SER A 51 -13.01 -4.36 -11.88
N LYS A 52 -12.99 -4.48 -13.22
CA LYS A 52 -12.02 -5.30 -13.96
C LYS A 52 -10.70 -4.59 -14.32
N ASN A 53 -10.50 -3.36 -13.86
CA ASN A 53 -9.37 -2.53 -14.30
C ASN A 53 -8.22 -2.41 -13.30
N SER A 54 -8.15 -3.25 -12.25
CA SER A 54 -7.06 -3.25 -11.28
C SER A 54 -6.19 -4.50 -11.38
N ILE A 55 -4.87 -4.34 -11.49
CA ILE A 55 -3.91 -5.42 -11.19
C ILE A 55 -3.83 -5.49 -9.67
N ASN A 56 -4.18 -6.62 -9.06
CA ASN A 56 -4.04 -6.89 -7.63
C ASN A 56 -3.02 -8.02 -7.45
N LYS A 57 -1.87 -7.72 -6.86
CA LYS A 57 -0.80 -8.70 -6.62
C LYS A 57 -0.15 -8.47 -5.26
N ASN A 58 0.22 -9.58 -4.62
CA ASN A 58 0.94 -9.59 -3.35
C ASN A 58 2.45 -9.65 -3.60
N TYR A 59 3.21 -8.86 -2.85
CA TYR A 59 4.66 -8.77 -2.95
C TYR A 59 5.28 -8.77 -1.56
N THR A 60 6.34 -9.55 -1.40
CA THR A 60 7.22 -9.43 -0.24
C THR A 60 8.18 -8.28 -0.48
N VAL A 61 8.28 -7.37 0.49
CA VAL A 61 9.21 -6.25 0.48
C VAL A 61 10.40 -6.60 1.36
N ASP A 62 11.60 -6.47 0.82
CA ASP A 62 12.84 -6.68 1.56
C ASP A 62 13.36 -5.32 2.08
N PRO A 63 13.29 -5.05 3.39
CA PRO A 63 13.79 -3.79 3.95
C PRO A 63 15.31 -3.70 3.92
N SER A 64 16.03 -4.79 3.65
CA SER A 64 17.49 -4.78 3.56
C SER A 64 18.03 -4.23 2.25
N LEU A 65 17.13 -3.96 1.30
CA LEU A 65 17.47 -3.42 0.01
C LEU A 65 17.13 -1.93 -0.03
N PRO A 66 18.03 -1.05 -0.49
CA PRO A 66 17.83 0.39 -0.55
C PRO A 66 16.84 0.84 -1.65
N GLY A 67 15.87 0.00 -2.02
CA GLY A 67 14.85 0.31 -3.03
C GLY A 67 15.31 0.15 -4.48
N ASN A 68 16.35 -0.65 -4.72
CA ASN A 68 16.89 -0.91 -6.06
C ASN A 68 16.23 -2.10 -6.77
N SER A 69 15.53 -2.96 -6.03
CA SER A 69 14.88 -4.13 -6.60
C SER A 69 13.46 -3.80 -7.04
N PRO A 70 13.14 -3.90 -8.34
CA PRO A 70 11.79 -3.65 -8.83
C PRO A 70 10.84 -4.75 -8.37
N VAL A 71 9.60 -4.36 -8.10
CA VAL A 71 8.47 -5.27 -7.89
C VAL A 71 8.28 -6.11 -9.17
N PRO A 72 8.45 -7.45 -9.12
CA PRO A 72 8.51 -8.27 -10.33
C PRO A 72 7.21 -8.26 -11.14
N GLY A 73 7.33 -8.09 -12.45
CA GLY A 73 6.20 -8.20 -13.39
C GLY A 73 5.12 -7.13 -13.21
N LEU A 74 5.47 -5.98 -12.61
CA LEU A 74 4.61 -4.81 -12.49
C LEU A 74 5.28 -3.60 -13.14
N SER A 75 4.66 -3.11 -14.22
CA SER A 75 5.04 -1.86 -14.87
C SER A 75 3.84 -0.90 -14.81
N ILE A 76 4.07 0.28 -14.26
CA ILE A 76 3.08 1.31 -14.00
C ILE A 76 3.30 2.44 -15.00
N LYS A 77 2.21 2.97 -15.57
CA LYS A 77 2.26 4.16 -16.43
C LYS A 77 2.13 5.42 -15.58
N GLU A 78 2.71 6.50 -16.05
CA GLU A 78 2.51 7.83 -15.50
C GLU A 78 1.02 8.19 -15.45
N GLY A 79 0.62 8.93 -14.42
CA GLY A 79 -0.76 9.37 -14.17
C GLY A 79 -1.68 8.30 -13.59
N LYS A 80 -1.19 7.07 -13.34
CA LYS A 80 -2.01 6.00 -12.75
C LYS A 80 -2.11 6.16 -11.23
N LEU A 81 -3.30 5.92 -10.68
CA LEU A 81 -3.51 5.78 -9.25
C LEU A 81 -3.00 4.40 -8.81
N VAL A 82 -2.05 4.44 -7.88
CA VAL A 82 -1.44 3.26 -7.25
C VAL A 82 -1.87 3.24 -5.80
N GLU A 83 -2.36 2.10 -5.34
CA GLU A 83 -2.65 1.81 -3.95
C GLU A 83 -1.75 0.66 -3.48
N VAL A 84 -1.07 0.81 -2.35
CA VAL A 84 -0.16 -0.17 -1.76
C VAL A 84 -0.65 -0.50 -0.36
N ILE A 85 -1.33 -1.62 -0.19
CA ILE A 85 -1.95 -2.03 1.08
C ILE A 85 -1.02 -2.97 1.82
N PRO A 86 -0.40 -2.57 2.94
CA PRO A 86 0.38 -3.48 3.76
C PRO A 86 -0.51 -4.56 4.39
N ALA A 87 0.01 -5.78 4.54
CA ALA A 87 -0.68 -6.82 5.29
C ALA A 87 -0.91 -6.37 6.75
N ARG A 88 -1.95 -6.92 7.40
CA ARG A 88 -2.31 -6.56 8.78
C ARG A 88 -1.17 -6.76 9.77
N ASP A 89 -0.37 -7.79 9.53
CA ASP A 89 0.77 -8.20 10.34
C ASP A 89 2.11 -7.72 9.76
N PHE A 90 2.09 -6.74 8.84
CA PHE A 90 3.29 -6.11 8.31
C PHE A 90 4.12 -5.53 9.45
N LYS A 91 5.37 -5.97 9.52
CA LYS A 91 6.37 -5.42 10.44
C LYS A 91 7.78 -5.69 9.95
N TRP A 92 8.67 -4.75 10.21
CA TRP A 92 10.11 -4.87 9.98
C TRP A 92 10.88 -4.05 11.01
N SER A 93 12.19 -4.21 11.05
CA SER A 93 13.11 -3.42 11.86
C SER A 93 14.14 -2.76 10.95
N CYS A 94 14.47 -1.51 11.25
CA CYS A 94 15.59 -0.79 10.67
C CYS A 94 16.69 -0.51 11.71
N LYS A 95 16.77 -1.39 12.70
CA LYS A 95 17.76 -1.38 13.78
C LYS A 95 18.35 -2.78 13.86
N GLY A 96 19.67 -2.91 13.76
CA GLY A 96 20.37 -4.19 13.70
C GLY A 96 20.22 -5.14 14.90
N ASN A 97 19.65 -4.70 16.03
CA ASN A 97 19.42 -5.58 17.17
C ASN A 97 18.07 -6.30 17.09
N ILE A 98 18.09 -7.50 16.52
CA ILE A 98 16.93 -8.39 16.34
C ILE A 98 16.40 -9.02 17.64
N ALA A 99 17.18 -9.00 18.71
CA ALA A 99 16.78 -9.61 19.99
C ALA A 99 15.78 -8.73 20.76
N ASP A 100 15.60 -7.50 20.33
CA ASP A 100 14.64 -6.58 20.91
C ASP A 100 13.33 -6.57 20.10
N PRO A 101 12.25 -7.18 20.62
CA PRO A 101 10.95 -7.20 19.94
C PRO A 101 10.32 -5.81 19.82
N TYR A 102 10.81 -4.79 20.54
CA TYR A 102 10.37 -3.40 20.42
C TYR A 102 10.99 -2.66 19.23
N ASN A 103 11.91 -3.28 18.49
CA ASN A 103 12.52 -2.69 17.29
C ASN A 103 11.69 -2.91 16.01
N PHE A 104 10.61 -3.69 16.08
CA PHE A 104 9.72 -3.87 14.95
C PHE A 104 8.69 -2.74 14.89
N VAL A 105 8.62 -2.09 13.75
CA VAL A 105 7.62 -1.06 13.44
C VAL A 105 6.68 -1.54 12.35
N GLY A 106 5.46 -0.99 12.35
CA GLY A 106 4.52 -1.16 11.25
C GLY A 106 4.94 -0.36 10.00
N PRO A 107 4.10 -0.33 8.96
CA PRO A 107 4.40 0.40 7.73
C PRO A 107 4.52 1.92 7.97
N GLY A 108 3.94 2.42 9.06
CA GLY A 108 4.06 3.81 9.49
C GLY A 108 5.47 4.24 9.87
N GLY A 109 6.35 3.30 10.27
CA GLY A 109 7.70 3.60 10.76
C GLY A 109 7.78 3.92 12.25
N ASP A 110 8.96 4.35 12.69
CA ASP A 110 9.24 4.84 14.06
C ASP A 110 8.99 6.36 14.11
N SER A 111 7.89 6.78 14.72
CA SER A 111 7.55 8.19 14.90
C SER A 111 8.36 8.89 15.98
N ASN A 112 9.13 8.15 16.81
CA ASN A 112 10.00 8.73 17.83
C ASN A 112 11.39 9.06 17.29
N TYR A 113 11.77 8.48 16.16
CA TYR A 113 12.89 8.99 15.39
C TYR A 113 12.43 10.33 14.82
N THR A 114 13.15 11.41 15.12
CA THR A 114 12.81 12.74 14.60
C THR A 114 12.66 12.64 13.09
N ALA A 115 11.41 12.66 12.61
CA ALA A 115 11.11 13.00 11.23
C ALA A 115 11.87 14.30 10.94
N ASP A 116 12.49 14.42 9.76
CA ASP A 116 13.47 15.44 9.40
C ASP A 116 14.96 15.05 9.58
N ASP A 117 15.28 13.76 9.68
CA ASP A 117 16.65 13.33 9.39
C ASP A 117 16.91 13.40 7.87
N GLU A 118 17.54 14.50 7.42
CA GLU A 118 17.93 14.77 6.03
C GLU A 118 18.77 13.64 5.39
N ARG A 119 19.28 12.71 6.20
CA ARG A 119 20.06 11.56 5.73
C ARG A 119 19.19 10.44 5.16
N THR A 120 17.92 10.38 5.54
CA THR A 120 16.97 9.35 5.10
C THR A 120 16.54 9.52 3.64
N ARG A 121 16.01 8.46 3.03
CA ARG A 121 15.57 8.46 1.62
C ARG A 121 14.50 9.51 1.34
N LEU A 122 13.56 9.66 2.26
CA LEU A 122 12.46 10.61 2.22
C LEU A 122 12.40 11.32 3.58
N PRO A 123 13.11 12.46 3.74
CA PRO A 123 13.22 13.16 5.02
C PRO A 123 11.88 13.57 5.64
N SER A 124 10.87 13.82 4.81
CA SER A 124 9.51 14.18 5.25
C SER A 124 8.66 12.99 5.73
N ALA A 125 9.23 11.78 5.78
CA ALA A 125 8.56 10.57 6.23
C ALA A 125 9.23 10.02 7.49
N PRO A 126 8.50 9.30 8.36
CA PRO A 126 9.10 8.66 9.53
C PRO A 126 10.23 7.69 9.15
N PHE A 127 11.22 7.57 10.03
CA PHE A 127 12.28 6.57 9.91
C PHE A 127 11.66 5.16 9.88
N CYS A 128 12.23 4.28 9.06
CA CYS A 128 11.74 2.93 8.85
C CYS A 128 10.28 2.84 8.34
N GLY A 129 9.70 3.94 7.84
CA GLY A 129 8.39 3.92 7.19
C GLY A 129 8.44 3.25 5.82
N LEU A 130 7.33 2.64 5.38
CA LEU A 130 7.21 2.11 4.02
C LEU A 130 7.16 3.27 3.03
N ILE A 131 8.05 3.25 2.03
CA ILE A 131 8.09 4.21 0.94
C ILE A 131 8.11 3.50 -0.41
N GLY A 132 7.71 4.22 -1.45
CA GLY A 132 7.75 3.69 -2.81
C GLY A 132 7.96 4.75 -3.87
N ARG A 133 8.39 4.33 -5.05
CA ARG A 133 8.48 5.16 -6.25
C ARG A 133 8.19 4.34 -7.49
N VAL A 134 7.77 4.99 -8.56
CA VAL A 134 7.68 4.38 -9.89
C VAL A 134 8.83 4.86 -10.74
N GLY A 135 9.46 3.95 -11.48
CA GLY A 135 10.61 4.25 -12.33
C GLY A 135 11.87 4.67 -11.55
N ASN A 136 12.98 4.82 -12.26
CA ASN A 136 14.24 5.26 -11.67
C ASN A 136 14.25 6.77 -11.35
N ASN A 137 13.38 7.53 -12.02
CA ASN A 137 13.32 8.99 -11.94
C ASN A 137 12.06 9.52 -11.23
N GLY A 138 11.13 8.65 -10.81
CA GLY A 138 9.95 9.09 -10.07
C GLY A 138 10.28 9.48 -8.63
N LYS A 139 9.42 10.31 -8.04
CA LYS A 139 9.54 10.76 -6.66
C LYS A 139 9.24 9.62 -5.68
N TRP A 140 9.87 9.70 -4.52
CA TRP A 140 9.53 8.85 -3.39
C TRP A 140 8.25 9.35 -2.72
N HIS A 141 7.36 8.41 -2.43
CA HIS A 141 6.11 8.62 -1.72
C HIS A 141 6.14 7.86 -0.40
N TYR A 142 5.63 8.48 0.66
CA TYR A 142 5.35 7.81 1.92
C TYR A 142 4.07 6.98 1.79
N LEU A 143 4.16 5.70 2.13
CA LEU A 143 3.10 4.70 1.97
C LEU A 143 2.63 4.08 3.29
N GLY A 144 3.16 4.57 4.42
CA GLY A 144 2.84 4.04 5.75
C GLY A 144 1.40 4.29 6.16
N ASP A 145 1.04 5.58 6.30
CA ASP A 145 -0.33 6.00 6.66
C ASP A 145 -1.17 6.41 5.45
N ASN A 146 -0.52 6.80 4.35
CA ASN A 146 -1.17 7.12 3.08
C ASN A 146 -0.81 6.07 2.03
N ASN A 147 -1.67 5.08 1.87
CA ASN A 147 -1.41 3.95 0.97
C ASN A 147 -1.68 4.27 -0.52
N THR A 148 -2.00 5.50 -0.91
CA THR A 148 -2.34 5.85 -2.30
C THR A 148 -1.52 7.01 -2.86
N PHE A 149 -1.12 6.92 -4.13
CA PHE A 149 -0.45 8.00 -4.85
C PHE A 149 -0.70 7.94 -6.36
N ILE A 150 -0.57 9.08 -7.03
CA ILE A 150 -0.56 9.16 -8.50
C ILE A 150 0.88 9.04 -8.98
N SER A 151 1.13 8.09 -9.88
CA SER A 151 2.46 7.88 -10.46
C SER A 151 2.90 9.10 -11.26
N ASP A 152 4.04 9.70 -10.90
CA ASP A 152 4.63 10.84 -11.60
C ASP A 152 5.59 10.45 -12.72
N SER A 153 5.81 9.14 -12.91
CA SER A 153 6.60 8.61 -14.00
C SER A 153 6.09 7.23 -14.44
N SER A 154 6.67 6.69 -15.51
CA SER A 154 6.39 5.33 -15.97
C SER A 154 7.57 4.39 -15.65
N GLY A 155 7.27 3.15 -15.27
CA GLY A 155 8.29 2.12 -15.05
C GLY A 155 7.90 1.11 -13.99
N SER A 156 8.90 0.38 -13.47
CA SER A 156 8.71 -0.55 -12.37
C SER A 156 8.36 0.18 -11.08
N LEU A 157 7.54 -0.44 -10.23
CA LEU A 157 7.36 0.01 -8.84
C LEU A 157 8.56 -0.47 -8.01
N TYR A 158 9.06 0.40 -7.14
CA TYR A 158 10.08 0.09 -6.14
C TYR A 158 9.50 0.37 -4.76
N LEU A 159 9.74 -0.53 -3.82
CA LEU A 159 9.28 -0.44 -2.44
C LEU A 159 10.46 -0.70 -1.50
N THR A 160 10.58 0.05 -0.42
CA THR A 160 11.66 -0.11 0.57
C THR A 160 11.30 0.59 1.87
N ALA A 161 12.13 0.38 2.90
CA ALA A 161 12.09 1.15 4.13
C ALA A 161 12.73 2.53 3.93
N ASN A 162 12.17 3.53 4.61
CA ASN A 162 12.75 4.86 4.70
C ASN A 162 13.92 4.85 5.69
N ASP A 163 15.11 4.66 5.17
CA ASP A 163 16.33 4.59 5.97
C ASP A 163 17.39 5.55 5.44
N VAL A 164 18.46 5.70 6.20
CA VAL A 164 19.65 6.46 5.83
C VAL A 164 20.22 5.90 4.54
N THR A 165 20.28 6.75 3.51
CA THR A 165 20.80 6.34 2.21
C THR A 165 22.27 5.92 2.30
N PRO A 166 22.75 5.00 1.45
CA PRO A 166 24.15 4.60 1.50
C PRO A 166 25.14 5.78 1.38
N GLY A 167 24.81 6.82 0.62
CA GLY A 167 25.65 8.03 0.52
C GLY A 167 25.77 8.81 1.84
N ASN A 168 24.77 8.72 2.71
CA ASN A 168 24.69 9.46 3.98
C ASN A 168 24.87 8.55 5.21
N CYS A 169 25.14 7.26 5.01
CA CYS A 169 25.32 6.30 6.09
C CYS A 169 26.57 6.66 6.89
N PRO A 170 26.48 6.91 8.22
CA PRO A 170 27.63 7.32 9.03
C PRO A 170 28.61 6.15 9.29
N LEU A 171 28.20 4.93 8.99
CA LEU A 171 28.98 3.72 9.22
C LEU A 171 30.08 3.53 8.16
N PRO A 172 31.15 2.76 8.48
CA PRO A 172 32.22 2.46 7.53
C PRO A 172 31.72 1.70 6.30
N ASP A 173 30.86 0.70 6.50
CA ASP A 173 30.12 0.08 5.40
C ASP A 173 28.87 0.90 5.11
N LYS A 174 28.85 1.55 3.95
CA LYS A 174 27.74 2.40 3.52
C LYS A 174 26.44 1.62 3.31
N ASN A 175 26.52 0.31 3.10
CA ASN A 175 25.32 -0.52 2.98
C ASN A 175 24.78 -0.93 4.35
N GLU A 176 25.51 -0.69 5.45
CA GLU A 176 25.15 -1.17 6.79
C GLU A 176 23.82 -0.59 7.27
N CYS A 177 23.52 0.67 6.93
CA CYS A 177 22.24 1.32 7.23
C CYS A 177 21.02 0.70 6.52
N TYR A 178 21.20 -0.29 5.65
CA TYR A 178 20.10 -1.09 5.11
C TYR A 178 20.33 -2.57 5.40
N SER A 179 21.57 -3.07 5.38
CA SER A 179 21.85 -4.51 5.52
C SER A 179 21.54 -5.05 6.93
N ASP A 180 21.51 -4.19 7.94
CA ASP A 180 21.08 -4.54 9.29
C ASP A 180 19.55 -4.57 9.45
N ASN A 181 18.80 -4.06 8.46
CA ASN A 181 17.34 -4.13 8.44
C ASN A 181 16.85 -5.58 8.32
N LYS A 182 15.70 -5.85 8.92
CA LYS A 182 15.11 -7.19 8.98
C LYS A 182 13.61 -7.13 8.81
N GLY A 183 13.11 -7.78 7.77
CA GLY A 183 11.68 -8.01 7.58
C GLY A 183 11.20 -9.14 8.48
N SER A 184 9.97 -9.05 8.97
CA SER A 184 9.27 -10.27 9.35
C SER A 184 8.86 -11.05 8.10
N ALA A 185 8.53 -12.33 8.26
CA ALA A 185 7.96 -13.15 7.18
C ALA A 185 6.68 -12.54 6.55
N SER A 186 6.04 -11.59 7.26
CA SER A 186 4.79 -10.93 6.90
C SER A 186 4.96 -9.53 6.31
N ALA A 187 6.18 -9.10 5.93
CA ALA A 187 6.42 -7.84 5.23
C ALA A 187 5.90 -7.89 3.78
N THR A 188 4.60 -8.12 3.63
CA THR A 188 3.89 -8.26 2.36
C THR A 188 2.97 -7.08 2.12
N VAL A 189 2.85 -6.69 0.86
CA VAL A 189 1.92 -5.65 0.43
C VAL A 189 1.08 -6.14 -0.74
N THR A 190 -0.17 -5.70 -0.81
CA THR A 190 -1.01 -5.83 -1.99
C THR A 190 -0.95 -4.53 -2.78
N VAL A 191 -0.57 -4.60 -4.06
CA VAL A 191 -0.55 -3.42 -4.93
C VAL A 191 -1.76 -3.46 -5.87
N ASN A 192 -2.56 -2.39 -5.85
CA ASN A 192 -3.63 -2.14 -6.81
C ASN A 192 -3.24 -0.98 -7.73
N VAL A 193 -3.34 -1.17 -9.05
CA VAL A 193 -3.10 -0.09 -10.03
C VAL A 193 -4.37 0.12 -10.85
N GLN A 194 -4.95 1.31 -10.80
CA GLN A 194 -6.11 1.65 -11.64
C GLN A 194 -5.65 1.85 -13.09
N LYS A 195 -6.17 1.06 -14.01
CA LYS A 195 -5.94 1.19 -15.46
C LYS A 195 -6.62 2.40 -16.07
#